data_AF-A0A836C611-F1
#
_entry.id   AF-A0A836C611-F1
#
_cell.length_a   1.000
_cell.length_b   1.000
_cell.length_c   1.000
_cell.angle_alpha   90.00
_cell.angle_beta   90.00
_cell.angle_gamma   90.00
#
_symmetry.space_group_name_H-M   'P 1'
#
loop_
_entity.id
_entity.type
_entity.pdbx_description
1 polymer ?
#
loop_
_entity_poly.entity_id
_entity_poly.type
_entity_poly.pdbx_seq_one_letter_code
_entity_poly.pdbx_strand_id
1 'polypeptide(L)'
;MLLIAAKKESWPVRRPLVNMHEVARQTISRDGPRYPDEGFLRHVRTCRAPYDPKGAPQQSLKNSQIQLSDCDRGYAILTMGNNVAMDYLIPVLLESLQRIEHQGADGEPDDLTSHTVVMGVTSDAAAKCTKLQRSYHHSCTGDGSSGLFNGDQKQPSFKAAAFGMAKLRYIINALTTNIDILYVDADVIFLEDPFPTLLASSAGISVGVAPEPCGSKPTPWDEDTPKAPSMADLSSQHNDHWRHSRSLAGSQGAEGGEVLWSTGIAFFRSTPAVMRCTYSLILDMAYHANPKNNGSQEVVREQERFAAFMPMCAGTLGTELRLLDAAAFPTTCGAAVSEEARKKALVIHASHPPGAGLRERAPLLMDLLGIKHDDHFEAAEGEGKEEA
;
A
#
# COMPACT_ATOMS: atom_id res chain seq x y z
N MET A 1 -8.03 -49.18 5.28
CA MET A 1 -8.00 -47.71 5.40
C MET A 1 -6.55 -47.26 5.45
N LEU A 2 -6.01 -46.73 4.36
CA LEU A 2 -4.67 -46.13 4.33
C LEU A 2 -4.79 -44.70 4.85
N LEU A 3 -4.39 -44.48 6.10
CA LEU A 3 -4.13 -43.14 6.64
C LEU A 3 -2.86 -42.62 5.95
N ILE A 4 -3.03 -41.88 4.86
CA ILE A 4 -1.95 -41.08 4.29
C ILE A 4 -1.68 -39.99 5.34
N ALA A 5 -0.62 -40.16 6.13
CA ALA A 5 -0.12 -39.11 7.00
C ALA A 5 0.21 -37.90 6.12
N ALA A 6 -0.62 -36.87 6.18
CA ALA A 6 -0.33 -35.61 5.52
C ALA A 6 1.02 -35.13 6.06
N LYS A 7 2.05 -35.10 5.20
CA LYS A 7 3.34 -34.51 5.54
C LYS A 7 3.05 -33.13 6.10
N LYS A 8 3.47 -32.89 7.35
CA LYS A 8 3.41 -31.57 7.98
C LYS A 8 4.25 -30.64 7.10
N GLU A 9 3.60 -29.86 6.24
CA GLU A 9 4.29 -28.83 5.48
C GLU A 9 4.91 -27.88 6.52
N SER A 10 6.23 -27.90 6.64
CA SER A 10 6.96 -26.98 7.49
C SER A 10 6.94 -25.61 6.80
N TRP A 11 6.00 -24.77 7.21
CA TRP A 11 5.93 -23.38 6.80
C TRP A 11 6.71 -22.50 7.80
N PRO A 12 7.38 -21.42 7.34
CA PRO A 12 7.36 -20.88 5.97
C PRO A 12 8.25 -21.65 4.98
N VAL A 13 7.79 -21.79 3.74
CA VAL A 13 8.61 -22.28 2.63
C VAL A 13 9.51 -21.13 2.19
N ARG A 14 10.72 -21.08 2.76
CA ARG A 14 11.76 -20.12 2.40
C ARG A 14 12.33 -20.49 1.03
N ARG A 15 11.63 -20.13 -0.05
CA ARG A 15 12.15 -20.34 -1.40
C ARG A 15 11.86 -19.14 -2.30
N PRO A 16 12.74 -18.87 -3.27
CA PRO A 16 12.50 -17.85 -4.28
C PRO A 16 11.15 -18.07 -4.97
N LEU A 17 10.45 -16.96 -5.22
CA LEU A 17 9.22 -16.99 -6.01
C LEU A 17 9.58 -17.33 -7.45
N VAL A 18 8.83 -18.23 -8.08
CA VAL A 18 9.10 -18.67 -9.46
C VAL A 18 8.01 -18.26 -10.45
N ASN A 19 6.83 -17.91 -9.96
CA ASN A 19 5.68 -17.42 -10.73
C ASN A 19 4.61 -16.84 -9.77
N MET A 20 3.54 -16.24 -10.31
CA MET A 20 2.42 -15.72 -9.50
C MET A 20 1.68 -16.79 -8.70
N HIS A 21 1.61 -18.03 -9.18
CA HIS A 21 0.98 -19.11 -8.43
C HIS A 21 1.69 -19.37 -7.09
N GLU A 22 3.01 -19.36 -7.11
CA GLU A 22 3.82 -19.50 -5.91
C GLU A 22 3.64 -18.29 -4.98
N VAL A 23 3.60 -17.07 -5.54
CA VAL A 23 3.27 -15.85 -4.77
C VAL A 23 1.96 -16.04 -4.03
N ALA A 24 0.91 -16.48 -4.72
CA ALA A 24 -0.40 -16.69 -4.12
C ALA A 24 -0.37 -17.74 -2.99
N ARG A 25 0.31 -18.86 -3.19
CA ARG A 25 0.44 -19.92 -2.16
C ARG A 25 1.24 -19.49 -0.93
N GLN A 26 2.22 -18.61 -1.12
CA GLN A 26 3.00 -18.04 -0.01
C GLN A 26 2.29 -16.87 0.66
N THR A 27 1.43 -16.16 -0.06
CA THR A 27 0.68 -15.02 0.48
C THR A 27 -0.58 -15.47 1.20
N ILE A 28 -1.25 -16.51 0.71
CA ILE A 28 -2.54 -17.00 1.21
C ILE A 28 -2.45 -18.49 1.53
N SER A 29 -2.91 -18.85 2.72
CA SER A 29 -3.12 -20.22 3.18
C SER A 29 -4.59 -20.60 3.10
N ARG A 30 -4.91 -21.87 3.37
CA ARG A 30 -6.31 -22.33 3.49
C ARG A 30 -7.11 -21.50 4.50
N ASP A 31 -6.45 -21.03 5.55
CA ASP A 31 -7.07 -20.32 6.66
C ASP A 31 -6.98 -18.78 6.49
N GLY A 32 -6.56 -18.31 5.31
CA GLY A 32 -6.45 -16.89 4.94
C GLY A 32 -5.03 -16.42 4.64
N PRO A 33 -4.83 -15.10 4.40
CA PRO A 33 -3.53 -14.48 4.26
C PRO A 33 -2.61 -14.96 5.36
N ARG A 34 -1.39 -15.32 4.98
CA ARG A 34 -0.42 -15.78 5.97
C ARG A 34 -0.12 -14.61 6.89
N TYR A 35 -0.56 -14.77 8.14
CA TYR A 35 -0.40 -13.78 9.19
C TYR A 35 1.08 -13.41 9.30
N PRO A 36 1.37 -12.12 9.51
CA PRO A 36 2.73 -11.73 9.76
C PRO A 36 3.09 -12.20 11.17
N ASP A 37 4.37 -12.18 11.48
CA ASP A 37 4.79 -12.43 12.84
C ASP A 37 4.19 -11.40 13.82
N GLU A 38 4.17 -11.78 15.09
CA GLU A 38 3.77 -10.92 16.20
C GLU A 38 4.56 -9.60 16.22
N GLY A 39 5.79 -9.61 15.70
CA GLY A 39 6.66 -8.44 15.60
C GLY A 39 6.05 -7.35 14.74
N PHE A 40 5.62 -7.67 13.52
CA PHE A 40 4.95 -6.70 12.64
C PHE A 40 3.75 -6.03 13.31
N LEU A 41 2.84 -6.83 13.88
CA LEU A 41 1.62 -6.30 14.52
C LEU A 41 1.96 -5.41 15.71
N ARG A 42 3.02 -5.75 16.46
CA ARG A 42 3.53 -4.90 17.55
C ARG A 42 4.06 -3.58 17.00
N HIS A 43 4.82 -3.58 15.92
CA HIS A 43 5.33 -2.36 15.29
C HIS A 43 4.22 -1.43 14.79
N VAL A 44 3.18 -1.98 14.15
CA VAL A 44 2.01 -1.20 13.73
C VAL A 44 1.34 -0.54 14.93
N ARG A 45 1.16 -1.27 16.04
CA ARG A 45 0.57 -0.72 17.27
C ARG A 45 1.44 0.38 17.91
N THR A 46 2.75 0.22 17.91
CA THR A 46 3.67 1.22 18.48
C THR A 46 3.78 2.49 17.64
N CYS A 47 3.60 2.40 16.31
CA CYS A 47 3.59 3.55 15.41
C CYS A 47 2.24 4.27 15.33
N ARG A 48 1.28 3.92 16.19
CA ARG A 48 -0.07 4.46 16.11
C ARG A 48 -0.11 5.95 16.49
N ALA A 49 -0.55 6.79 15.56
CA ALA A 49 -0.97 8.16 15.84
C ALA A 49 -2.44 8.17 16.30
N PRO A 50 -2.77 8.57 17.53
CA PRO A 50 -4.16 8.63 17.98
C PRO A 50 -4.90 9.81 17.34
N TYR A 51 -6.18 9.63 17.04
CA TYR A 51 -7.04 10.73 16.60
C TYR A 51 -8.45 10.60 17.18
N ASP A 52 -9.14 11.73 17.37
CA ASP A 52 -10.55 11.72 17.77
C ASP A 52 -11.45 11.69 16.53
N PRO A 53 -12.21 10.60 16.30
CA PRO A 53 -13.15 10.53 15.17
C PRO A 53 -14.30 11.56 15.28
N LYS A 54 -14.52 12.18 16.44
CA LYS A 54 -15.54 13.22 16.65
C LYS A 54 -15.01 14.64 16.46
N GLY A 55 -13.71 14.81 16.18
CA GLY A 55 -13.10 16.12 15.90
C GLY A 55 -13.07 17.06 17.10
N ALA A 56 -13.15 16.58 18.34
CA ALA A 56 -12.88 17.45 19.47
C ALA A 56 -11.38 17.84 19.44
N PRO A 57 -11.05 19.12 19.65
CA PRO A 57 -9.65 19.53 19.78
C PRO A 57 -9.03 18.68 20.90
N GLN A 58 -7.89 18.04 20.61
CA GLN A 58 -7.12 17.24 21.55
C GLN A 58 -6.69 18.12 22.74
N GLN A 59 -7.59 18.34 23.69
CA GLN A 59 -7.25 19.00 24.93
C GLN A 59 -6.43 18.03 25.76
N SER A 60 -5.11 18.21 25.65
CA SER A 60 -4.12 17.88 26.66
C SER A 60 -4.34 16.52 27.32
N LEU A 61 -4.03 15.49 26.56
CA LEU A 61 -3.77 14.13 27.02
C LEU A 61 -2.52 14.03 27.96
N LYS A 62 -1.93 15.18 28.33
CA LYS A 62 -0.66 15.39 29.07
C LYS A 62 -0.56 14.79 30.48
N ASN A 63 -1.66 14.38 31.10
CA ASN A 63 -1.66 13.96 32.52
C ASN A 63 -1.93 12.49 32.78
N SER A 64 -2.21 11.70 31.74
CA SER A 64 -2.30 10.25 31.85
C SER A 64 -1.07 9.66 31.17
N GLN A 65 -0.34 8.76 31.82
CA GLN A 65 0.45 7.79 31.09
C GLN A 65 -0.54 7.00 30.23
N ILE A 66 -0.75 7.41 28.98
CA ILE A 66 -1.79 6.84 28.13
C ILE A 66 -1.31 5.45 27.75
N GLN A 67 -1.77 4.45 28.50
CA GLN A 67 -1.96 3.13 27.93
C GLN A 67 -3.04 3.28 26.87
N LEU A 68 -2.64 3.58 25.63
CA LEU A 68 -3.55 3.58 24.49
C LEU A 68 -4.19 2.19 24.47
N SER A 69 -5.50 2.16 24.63
CA SER A 69 -6.22 0.89 24.56
C SER A 69 -6.31 0.44 23.10
N ASP A 70 -6.41 -0.87 22.88
CA ASP A 70 -6.69 -1.44 21.54
C ASP A 70 -8.03 -0.94 20.96
N CYS A 71 -8.89 -0.35 21.79
CA CYS A 71 -10.18 0.23 21.39
C CYS A 71 -10.06 1.65 20.84
N ASP A 72 -9.00 2.38 21.21
CA ASP A 72 -8.84 3.76 20.77
C ASP A 72 -8.54 3.78 19.24
N ARG A 73 -8.99 4.82 18.54
CA ARG A 73 -8.73 4.98 17.11
C ARG A 73 -7.34 5.56 16.88
N GLY A 74 -6.70 5.13 15.80
CA GLY A 74 -5.46 5.75 15.35
C GLY A 74 -5.17 5.39 13.91
N TYR A 75 -4.13 5.99 13.37
CA TYR A 75 -3.62 5.67 12.05
C TYR A 75 -2.13 5.34 12.09
N ALA A 76 -1.65 4.71 11.02
CA ALA A 76 -0.24 4.53 10.73
C ALA A 76 0.00 4.64 9.22
N ILE A 77 1.22 5.04 8.85
CA ILE A 77 1.72 5.00 7.48
C ILE A 77 2.41 3.65 7.28
N LEU A 78 2.10 2.99 6.17
CA LEU A 78 2.71 1.72 5.80
C LEU A 78 3.37 1.85 4.42
N THR A 79 4.63 1.45 4.34
CA THR A 79 5.33 1.33 3.06
C THR A 79 6.19 0.06 3.06
N MET A 80 6.68 -0.32 1.88
CA MET A 80 7.57 -1.46 1.75
C MET A 80 8.61 -1.23 0.66
N GLY A 81 9.79 -1.81 0.86
CA GLY A 81 10.90 -1.67 -0.08
C GLY A 81 11.67 -2.97 -0.25
N ASN A 82 12.11 -3.22 -1.49
CA ASN A 82 13.20 -4.14 -1.75
C ASN A 82 14.55 -3.40 -1.60
N ASN A 83 15.64 -4.07 -1.95
CA ASN A 83 16.98 -3.52 -1.82
C ASN A 83 17.15 -2.19 -2.56
N VAL A 84 16.63 -2.10 -3.79
CA VAL A 84 16.71 -0.88 -4.62
C VAL A 84 15.88 0.26 -4.03
N ALA A 85 14.64 -0.01 -3.61
CA ALA A 85 13.82 1.01 -2.97
C ALA A 85 14.45 1.51 -1.66
N MET A 86 15.03 0.62 -0.86
CA MET A 86 15.72 0.98 0.39
C MET A 86 16.97 1.83 0.18
N ASP A 87 17.66 1.64 -0.95
CA ASP A 87 18.76 2.50 -1.32
C ASP A 87 18.24 3.86 -1.76
N TYR A 88 17.37 3.93 -2.76
CA TYR A 88 17.18 5.17 -3.50
C TYR A 88 15.90 5.95 -3.19
N LEU A 89 14.87 5.30 -2.64
CA LEU A 89 13.52 5.87 -2.56
C LEU A 89 13.06 6.03 -1.10
N ILE A 90 13.20 4.99 -0.28
CA ILE A 90 12.78 5.01 1.13
C ILE A 90 13.47 6.12 1.94
N PRO A 91 14.78 6.41 1.78
CA PRO A 91 15.38 7.54 2.48
C PRO A 91 14.73 8.89 2.11
N VAL A 92 14.36 9.06 0.83
CA VAL A 92 13.72 10.29 0.34
C VAL A 92 12.29 10.41 0.86
N LEU A 93 11.54 9.30 0.90
CA LEU A 93 10.23 9.23 1.54
C LEU A 93 10.30 9.58 3.03
N LEU A 94 11.23 8.97 3.77
CA LEU A 94 11.40 9.23 5.21
C LEU A 94 11.85 10.66 5.50
N GLU A 95 12.75 11.21 4.70
CA GLU A 95 13.14 12.62 4.75
C GLU A 95 11.93 13.55 4.54
N SER A 96 11.04 13.23 3.60
CA SER A 96 9.82 14.01 3.38
C SER A 96 8.87 13.97 4.58
N LEU A 97 8.74 12.81 5.24
CA LEU A 97 7.90 12.62 6.41
C LEU A 97 8.46 13.33 7.66
N GLN A 98 9.79 13.32 7.84
CA GLN A 98 10.46 13.95 8.97
C GLN A 98 10.29 15.48 8.98
N ARG A 99 10.07 16.08 7.81
CA ARG A 99 9.82 17.53 7.66
C ARG A 99 8.40 17.95 8.05
N ILE A 100 7.49 17.00 8.25
CA ILE A 100 6.10 17.28 8.61
C ILE A 100 5.98 17.24 10.14
N GLU A 101 5.91 18.41 10.76
CA GLU A 101 5.63 18.53 12.18
C GLU A 101 4.27 17.91 12.51
N HIS A 102 4.26 17.01 13.49
CA HIS A 102 3.08 16.37 14.01
C HIS A 102 3.01 16.54 15.53
N GLN A 103 1.81 16.52 16.11
CA GLN A 103 1.68 16.51 17.56
C GLN A 103 1.63 15.07 18.06
N GLY A 104 2.63 14.68 18.85
CA GLY A 104 2.68 13.37 19.48
C GLY A 104 1.49 13.13 20.42
N ALA A 105 1.27 11.86 20.78
CA ALA A 105 0.19 11.46 21.68
C ALA A 105 0.29 12.08 23.09
N ASP A 106 1.50 12.42 23.51
CA ASP A 106 1.83 13.12 24.76
C ASP A 106 1.78 14.65 24.62
N GLY A 107 1.53 15.15 23.41
CA GLY A 107 1.53 16.57 23.07
C GLY A 107 2.93 17.17 22.93
N GLU A 108 3.97 16.34 22.84
CA GLU A 108 5.31 16.78 22.44
C GLU A 108 5.40 16.88 20.91
N PRO A 109 6.34 17.69 20.37
CA PRO A 109 6.62 17.70 18.94
C PRO A 109 7.07 16.31 18.48
N ASP A 110 6.42 15.80 17.44
CA ASP A 110 6.73 14.55 16.75
C ASP A 110 6.76 14.82 15.24
N ASP A 111 7.03 13.81 14.45
CA ASP A 111 6.94 13.88 12.99
C ASP A 111 6.29 12.60 12.43
N LEU A 112 5.92 12.61 11.15
CA LEU A 112 5.20 11.48 10.57
C LEU A 112 6.05 10.20 10.44
N THR A 113 7.39 10.26 10.59
CA THR A 113 8.24 9.06 10.58
C THR A 113 8.01 8.17 11.79
N SER A 114 7.76 8.74 12.97
CA SER A 114 7.39 7.99 14.19
C SER A 114 6.11 7.18 14.01
N HIS A 115 5.26 7.60 13.07
CA HIS A 115 4.01 6.93 12.72
C HIS A 115 4.10 6.05 11.47
N THR A 116 5.32 5.76 11.02
CA THR A 116 5.59 5.00 9.80
C THR A 116 6.17 3.62 10.10
N VAL A 117 5.61 2.59 9.46
CA VAL A 117 6.16 1.24 9.41
C VAL A 117 6.72 0.98 8.03
N VAL A 118 8.02 0.66 7.96
CA VAL A 118 8.71 0.30 6.73
C VAL A 118 8.98 -1.20 6.70
N MET A 119 8.48 -1.87 5.66
CA MET A 119 8.69 -3.30 5.44
C MET A 119 9.87 -3.55 4.51
N GLY A 120 10.96 -4.11 5.04
CA GLY A 120 12.05 -4.66 4.25
C GLY A 120 11.69 -6.05 3.74
N VAL A 121 11.26 -6.16 2.48
CA VAL A 121 10.68 -7.41 1.96
C VAL A 121 11.72 -8.48 1.56
N THR A 122 13.00 -8.21 1.81
CA THR A 122 14.13 -9.12 1.59
C THR A 122 15.08 -9.01 2.79
N SER A 123 16.01 -9.95 2.96
CA SER A 123 16.99 -9.89 4.05
C SER A 123 17.81 -8.59 4.02
N ASP A 124 18.25 -8.19 2.83
CA ASP A 124 19.13 -7.04 2.64
C ASP A 124 18.35 -5.73 2.83
N ALA A 125 17.11 -5.68 2.30
CA ALA A 125 16.21 -4.55 2.54
C ALA A 125 15.87 -4.39 4.03
N ALA A 126 15.67 -5.49 4.75
CA ALA A 126 15.42 -5.46 6.20
C ALA A 126 16.63 -4.91 6.96
N ALA A 127 17.85 -5.33 6.61
CA ALA A 127 19.07 -4.80 7.22
C ALA A 127 19.24 -3.29 6.95
N LYS A 128 18.94 -2.83 5.73
CA LYS A 128 18.99 -1.40 5.36
C LYS A 128 17.93 -0.58 6.10
N CYS A 129 16.72 -1.09 6.20
CA CYS A 129 15.64 -0.49 6.96
C CYS A 129 16.03 -0.29 8.44
N THR A 130 16.61 -1.30 9.09
CA THR A 130 17.13 -1.17 10.47
C THR A 130 18.26 -0.13 10.58
N LYS A 131 19.07 0.04 9.53
CA LYS A 131 20.10 1.10 9.49
C LYS A 131 19.43 2.49 9.42
N LEU A 132 18.45 2.67 8.55
CA LEU A 132 17.71 3.93 8.38
C LEU A 132 16.92 4.34 9.64
N GLN A 133 16.44 3.37 10.43
CA GLN A 133 15.74 3.62 11.69
C GLN A 133 16.57 4.48 12.67
N ARG A 134 17.90 4.43 12.61
CA ARG A 134 18.79 5.26 13.46
C ARG A 134 18.73 6.75 13.12
N SER A 135 18.33 7.10 11.90
CA SER A 135 18.28 8.47 11.40
C SER A 135 16.87 9.04 11.40
N TYR A 136 15.87 8.18 11.13
CA TYR A 136 14.50 8.59 10.86
C TYR A 136 13.47 8.03 11.85
N HIS A 137 13.86 7.40 12.97
CA HIS A 137 12.97 6.96 14.07
C HIS A 137 11.73 6.10 13.74
N HIS A 138 11.49 5.72 12.48
CA HIS A 138 10.40 4.86 12.05
C HIS A 138 10.51 3.43 12.60
N SER A 139 9.42 2.66 12.55
CA SER A 139 9.49 1.22 12.82
C SER A 139 9.91 0.45 11.60
N CYS A 140 10.92 -0.40 11.76
CA CYS A 140 11.36 -1.33 10.73
C CYS A 140 10.84 -2.74 11.01
N THR A 141 10.36 -3.44 9.98
CA THR A 141 10.09 -4.88 10.05
C THR A 141 10.61 -5.58 8.80
N GLY A 142 11.23 -6.74 8.98
CA GLY A 142 11.74 -7.56 7.87
C GLY A 142 10.81 -8.71 7.52
N ASP A 143 10.61 -8.95 6.23
CA ASP A 143 10.10 -10.22 5.71
C ASP A 143 11.11 -10.82 4.74
N GLY A 144 12.30 -11.12 5.28
CA GLY A 144 13.35 -11.82 4.53
C GLY A 144 12.96 -13.23 4.09
N SER A 145 11.78 -13.73 4.48
CA SER A 145 11.25 -15.04 4.10
C SER A 145 10.23 -15.00 2.96
N SER A 146 9.85 -13.82 2.48
CA SER A 146 8.80 -13.62 1.47
C SER A 146 9.10 -14.25 0.10
N GLY A 147 10.37 -14.54 -0.18
CA GLY A 147 10.85 -14.94 -1.51
C GLY A 147 10.81 -13.82 -2.55
N LEU A 148 10.50 -12.57 -2.15
CA LEU A 148 10.52 -11.38 -3.00
C LEU A 148 11.94 -11.00 -3.42
N PHE A 149 12.03 -10.19 -4.47
CA PHE A 149 13.27 -9.97 -5.22
C PHE A 149 13.98 -8.67 -4.83
N ASN A 150 15.31 -8.73 -4.74
CA ASN A 150 16.18 -7.58 -4.43
C ASN A 150 16.27 -6.54 -5.55
N GLY A 151 16.02 -6.91 -6.81
CA GLY A 151 16.38 -6.08 -7.97
C GLY A 151 15.30 -5.10 -8.45
N ASP A 152 15.72 -4.22 -9.37
CA ASP A 152 14.86 -3.24 -10.04
C ASP A 152 14.02 -3.91 -11.15
N GLN A 153 12.98 -4.65 -10.74
CA GLN A 153 12.17 -5.44 -11.67
C GLN A 153 11.17 -4.55 -12.40
N LYS A 154 11.37 -4.41 -13.71
CA LYS A 154 10.51 -3.63 -14.60
C LYS A 154 9.19 -4.36 -14.88
N GLN A 155 8.10 -3.61 -14.96
CA GLN A 155 6.81 -4.14 -15.43
C GLN A 155 6.83 -4.35 -16.96
N PRO A 156 6.08 -5.32 -17.51
CA PRO A 156 5.34 -6.39 -16.85
C PRO A 156 6.25 -7.56 -16.46
N SER A 157 6.34 -7.84 -15.16
CA SER A 157 7.04 -9.02 -14.64
C SER A 157 6.24 -9.57 -13.47
N PHE A 158 6.12 -10.90 -13.36
CA PHE A 158 5.50 -11.52 -12.18
C PHE A 158 6.22 -11.09 -10.90
N LYS A 159 7.53 -10.81 -10.98
CA LYS A 159 8.34 -10.36 -9.86
C LYS A 159 7.88 -9.00 -9.36
N ALA A 160 7.55 -8.07 -10.27
CA ALA A 160 6.97 -6.78 -9.94
C ALA A 160 5.53 -6.93 -9.41
N ALA A 161 4.73 -7.79 -10.04
CA ALA A 161 3.35 -8.04 -9.61
C ALA A 161 3.24 -8.71 -8.22
N ALA A 162 4.25 -9.49 -7.82
CA ALA A 162 4.31 -10.11 -6.50
C ALA A 162 4.29 -9.09 -5.35
N PHE A 163 4.86 -7.90 -5.57
CA PHE A 163 4.81 -6.81 -4.60
C PHE A 163 3.37 -6.33 -4.36
N GLY A 164 2.50 -6.34 -5.37
CA GLY A 164 1.09 -6.00 -5.21
C GLY A 164 0.35 -6.93 -4.23
N MET A 165 0.58 -8.24 -4.32
CA MET A 165 0.00 -9.18 -3.35
C MET A 165 0.60 -9.01 -1.94
N ALA A 166 1.91 -8.75 -1.85
CA ALA A 166 2.56 -8.50 -0.57
C ALA A 166 2.04 -7.21 0.10
N LYS A 167 1.84 -6.14 -0.66
CA LYS A 167 1.18 -4.87 -0.26
C LYS A 167 -0.15 -5.17 0.43
N LEU A 168 -1.05 -5.89 -0.25
CA LEU A 168 -2.37 -6.21 0.31
C LEU A 168 -2.28 -7.08 1.56
N ARG A 169 -1.37 -8.05 1.61
CA ARG A 169 -1.16 -8.88 2.81
C ARG A 169 -0.82 -8.01 4.02
N TYR A 170 0.11 -7.06 3.88
CA TYR A 170 0.48 -6.20 5.01
C TYR A 170 -0.61 -5.21 5.40
N ILE A 171 -1.35 -4.65 4.44
CA ILE A 171 -2.52 -3.80 4.71
C ILE A 171 -3.56 -4.58 5.52
N ILE A 172 -3.95 -5.77 5.05
CA ILE A 172 -4.93 -6.64 5.74
C ILE A 172 -4.48 -6.92 7.16
N ASN A 173 -3.22 -7.30 7.34
CA ASN A 173 -2.69 -7.61 8.65
C ASN A 173 -2.67 -6.39 9.58
N ALA A 174 -2.25 -5.22 9.08
CA ALA A 174 -2.27 -4.00 9.84
C ALA A 174 -3.70 -3.60 10.26
N LEU A 175 -4.69 -3.76 9.38
CA LEU A 175 -6.11 -3.52 9.70
C LEU A 175 -6.65 -4.42 10.83
N THR A 176 -6.04 -5.58 11.10
CA THR A 176 -6.42 -6.41 12.26
C THR A 176 -6.09 -5.77 13.61
N THR A 177 -5.28 -4.72 13.63
CA THR A 177 -4.86 -4.00 14.84
C THR A 177 -5.80 -2.87 15.24
N ASN A 178 -6.94 -2.70 14.54
CA ASN A 178 -7.87 -1.58 14.73
C ASN A 178 -7.29 -0.19 14.36
N ILE A 179 -6.24 -0.17 13.52
CA ILE A 179 -5.54 1.04 13.08
C ILE A 179 -5.87 1.32 11.62
N ASP A 180 -6.19 2.56 11.30
CA ASP A 180 -6.40 3.02 9.92
C ASP A 180 -5.04 3.14 9.21
N ILE A 181 -4.97 2.73 7.95
CA ILE A 181 -3.69 2.59 7.26
C ILE A 181 -3.64 3.51 6.05
N LEU A 182 -2.69 4.45 6.04
CA LEU A 182 -2.24 5.09 4.82
C LEU A 182 -1.11 4.25 4.23
N TYR A 183 -1.42 3.48 3.19
CA TYR A 183 -0.39 2.82 2.41
C TYR A 183 0.17 3.79 1.36
N VAL A 184 1.50 3.84 1.26
CA VAL A 184 2.22 4.55 0.19
C VAL A 184 3.29 3.66 -0.45
N ASP A 185 3.40 3.71 -1.78
CA ASP A 185 4.54 3.14 -2.50
C ASP A 185 5.84 3.88 -2.13
N ALA A 186 6.99 3.24 -2.37
CA ALA A 186 8.28 3.80 -1.96
C ALA A 186 8.66 5.10 -2.69
N ASP A 187 8.07 5.36 -3.86
CA ASP A 187 8.24 6.56 -4.69
C ASP A 187 7.18 7.63 -4.45
N VAL A 188 6.72 7.73 -3.20
CA VAL A 188 5.84 8.79 -2.72
C VAL A 188 6.65 9.75 -1.85
N ILE A 189 6.31 11.04 -1.89
CA ILE A 189 6.82 12.06 -0.96
C ILE A 189 5.66 12.87 -0.36
N PHE A 190 5.91 13.40 0.83
CA PHE A 190 4.99 14.25 1.58
C PHE A 190 5.49 15.68 1.55
N LEU A 191 4.60 16.61 1.24
CA LEU A 191 4.86 18.06 1.30
C LEU A 191 4.13 18.71 2.47
N GLU A 192 2.99 18.13 2.88
CA GLU A 192 2.19 18.55 4.02
C GLU A 192 1.58 17.32 4.73
N ASP A 193 0.98 17.51 5.91
CA ASP A 193 0.25 16.46 6.63
C ASP A 193 -1.06 16.11 5.88
N PRO A 194 -1.24 14.87 5.36
CA PRO A 194 -2.46 14.51 4.65
C PRO A 194 -3.61 14.10 5.58
N PHE A 195 -3.33 13.82 6.86
CA PHE A 195 -4.31 13.23 7.76
C PHE A 195 -5.51 14.14 8.08
N PRO A 196 -5.38 15.47 8.22
CA PRO A 196 -6.54 16.35 8.32
C PRO A 196 -7.54 16.14 7.19
N THR A 197 -7.06 16.01 5.95
CA THR A 197 -7.89 15.76 4.76
C THR A 197 -8.44 14.33 4.74
N LEU A 198 -7.60 13.33 5.02
CA LEU A 198 -7.99 11.91 4.98
C LEU A 198 -9.00 11.55 6.08
N LEU A 199 -8.83 12.08 7.29
CA LEU A 199 -9.67 11.79 8.45
C LEU A 199 -11.01 12.55 8.41
N ALA A 200 -11.06 13.72 7.76
CA ALA A 200 -12.31 14.45 7.52
C ALA A 200 -13.26 13.70 6.55
N SER A 201 -12.73 12.82 5.70
CA SER A 201 -13.52 12.01 4.79
C SER A 201 -14.23 10.86 5.51
N SER A 202 -15.53 10.67 5.34
CA SER A 202 -16.26 9.49 5.83
C SER A 202 -15.91 8.18 5.12
N ALA A 203 -15.16 8.27 4.01
CA ALA A 203 -14.87 7.13 3.15
C ALA A 203 -14.15 6.02 3.92
N GLY A 204 -14.62 4.78 3.76
CA GLY A 204 -13.93 3.61 4.29
C GLY A 204 -12.61 3.38 3.57
N ILE A 205 -12.57 3.71 2.28
CA ILE A 205 -11.39 3.56 1.43
C ILE A 205 -11.24 4.82 0.58
N SER A 206 -10.04 5.42 0.60
CA SER A 206 -9.68 6.48 -0.33
C SER A 206 -8.46 6.07 -1.14
N VAL A 207 -8.42 6.35 -2.44
CA VAL A 207 -7.35 5.88 -3.32
C VAL A 207 -6.98 6.92 -4.36
N GLY A 208 -5.70 6.99 -4.71
CA GLY A 208 -5.17 7.90 -5.70
C GLY A 208 -5.71 7.64 -7.11
N VAL A 209 -5.51 8.65 -7.96
CA VAL A 209 -5.73 8.56 -9.41
C VAL A 209 -4.42 8.84 -10.13
N ALA A 210 -4.28 8.34 -11.35
CA ALA A 210 -3.11 8.58 -12.19
C ALA A 210 -3.50 8.81 -13.64
N PRO A 211 -2.68 9.52 -14.44
CA PRO A 211 -2.88 9.60 -15.88
C PRO A 211 -2.49 8.27 -16.58
N GLU A 212 -2.88 8.11 -17.85
CA GLU A 212 -2.34 7.02 -18.67
C GLU A 212 -0.83 7.21 -18.87
N PRO A 213 -0.04 6.11 -18.94
CA PRO A 213 -0.42 4.70 -18.78
C PRO A 213 -0.31 4.19 -17.33
N CYS A 214 -0.17 5.05 -16.33
CA CYS A 214 0.12 4.65 -14.95
C CYS A 214 -1.13 4.26 -14.14
N GLY A 215 -2.31 4.72 -14.52
CA GLY A 215 -3.56 4.34 -13.87
C GLY A 215 -4.25 3.15 -14.55
N SER A 216 -5.14 2.48 -13.81
CA SER A 216 -5.97 1.39 -14.34
C SER A 216 -7.42 1.84 -14.50
N LYS A 217 -8.03 1.52 -15.65
CA LYS A 217 -9.45 1.75 -15.90
C LYS A 217 -10.29 0.82 -15.03
N PRO A 218 -11.43 1.30 -14.48
CA PRO A 218 -12.39 0.41 -13.88
C PRO A 218 -12.98 -0.49 -14.96
N THR A 219 -12.67 -1.78 -14.90
CA THR A 219 -13.28 -2.79 -15.78
C THR A 219 -14.45 -3.44 -15.06
N PRO A 220 -15.54 -3.80 -15.78
CA PRO A 220 -16.58 -4.64 -15.20
C PRO A 220 -15.94 -5.91 -14.63
N TRP A 221 -16.27 -6.22 -13.39
CA TRP A 221 -15.87 -7.50 -12.81
C TRP A 221 -16.69 -8.60 -13.52
N ASP A 222 -15.99 -9.49 -14.23
CA ASP A 222 -16.60 -10.48 -15.12
C ASP A 222 -17.44 -11.50 -14.31
N GLU A 223 -18.76 -11.44 -14.42
CA GLU A 223 -19.69 -12.36 -13.72
C GLU A 223 -19.54 -13.82 -14.17
N ASP A 224 -18.90 -14.04 -15.34
CA ASP A 224 -18.63 -15.38 -15.90
C ASP A 224 -17.43 -16.09 -15.27
N THR A 225 -16.78 -15.48 -14.27
CA THR A 225 -15.87 -16.21 -13.37
C THR A 225 -16.67 -17.35 -12.73
N PRO A 226 -16.25 -18.64 -12.84
CA PRO A 226 -17.05 -19.79 -12.43
C PRO A 226 -17.65 -19.56 -11.05
N LYS A 227 -18.99 -19.43 -11.00
CA LYS A 227 -19.74 -19.14 -9.79
C LYS A 227 -19.21 -20.00 -8.64
N ALA A 228 -18.64 -19.36 -7.64
CA ALA A 228 -18.47 -20.00 -6.34
C ALA A 228 -19.82 -20.64 -5.95
N PRO A 229 -19.84 -21.84 -5.36
CA PRO A 229 -21.08 -22.53 -5.06
C PRO A 229 -22.01 -21.61 -4.28
N SER A 230 -23.23 -21.47 -4.81
CA SER A 230 -24.14 -20.36 -4.50
C SER A 230 -24.47 -20.22 -3.02
N MET A 231 -24.29 -19.02 -2.46
CA MET A 231 -25.24 -18.49 -1.48
C MET A 231 -26.30 -17.73 -2.25
N ALA A 232 -27.39 -18.41 -2.59
CA ALA A 232 -28.46 -17.88 -3.42
C ALA A 232 -29.20 -16.72 -2.71
N ASP A 233 -29.73 -15.81 -3.54
CA ASP A 233 -30.71 -14.75 -3.26
C ASP A 233 -30.21 -13.39 -2.75
N LEU A 234 -29.42 -12.70 -3.60
CA LEU A 234 -29.30 -11.23 -3.58
C LEU A 234 -29.11 -10.68 -5.02
N SER A 235 -30.10 -10.81 -5.90
CA SER A 235 -30.02 -10.18 -7.24
C SER A 235 -31.31 -9.50 -7.68
N SER A 236 -31.48 -8.24 -7.25
CA SER A 236 -32.24 -7.22 -8.00
C SER A 236 -31.71 -5.79 -7.80
N GLN A 237 -30.80 -5.55 -6.84
CA GLN A 237 -30.19 -4.24 -6.57
C GLN A 237 -28.84 -3.99 -7.27
N HIS A 238 -28.29 -4.98 -7.99
CA HIS A 238 -26.90 -4.91 -8.49
C HIS A 238 -26.69 -3.97 -9.70
N ASN A 239 -27.75 -3.70 -10.49
CA ASN A 239 -27.63 -2.89 -11.71
C ASN A 239 -27.62 -1.38 -11.49
N ASP A 240 -28.21 -0.88 -10.39
CA ASP A 240 -28.24 0.56 -10.09
C ASP A 240 -26.89 1.06 -9.51
N HIS A 241 -26.16 0.19 -8.82
CA HIS A 241 -24.88 0.55 -8.17
C HIS A 241 -23.79 0.92 -9.18
N TRP A 242 -23.70 0.21 -10.31
CA TRP A 242 -22.74 0.50 -11.38
C TRP A 242 -22.94 1.89 -12.02
N ARG A 243 -24.17 2.44 -11.98
CA ARG A 243 -24.43 3.80 -12.46
C ARG A 243 -23.90 4.85 -11.48
N HIS A 244 -23.92 4.59 -10.18
CA HIS A 244 -23.32 5.47 -9.17
C HIS A 244 -21.79 5.46 -9.22
N SER A 245 -21.14 4.33 -9.46
CA SER A 245 -19.68 4.30 -9.65
C SER A 245 -19.21 5.10 -10.88
N ARG A 246 -19.99 5.07 -11.98
CA ARG A 246 -19.74 5.95 -13.14
C ARG A 246 -20.01 7.43 -12.82
N SER A 247 -21.00 7.72 -11.98
CA SER A 247 -21.29 9.08 -11.52
C SER A 247 -20.19 9.66 -10.62
N LEU A 248 -19.53 8.83 -9.81
CA LEU A 248 -18.37 9.24 -8.98
C LEU A 248 -17.15 9.57 -9.84
N ALA A 249 -16.95 8.87 -10.96
CA ALA A 249 -15.90 9.22 -11.92
C ALA A 249 -16.23 10.51 -12.70
N GLY A 250 -17.53 10.83 -12.90
CA GLY A 250 -17.98 11.97 -13.69
C GLY A 250 -18.04 13.31 -12.95
N SER A 251 -17.99 13.34 -11.61
CA SER A 251 -18.20 14.58 -10.83
C SER A 251 -16.93 15.26 -10.32
N GLN A 252 -15.75 14.67 -10.52
CA GLN A 252 -14.46 15.24 -10.04
C GLN A 252 -13.39 15.45 -11.14
N GLY A 253 -13.69 15.14 -12.40
CA GLY A 253 -12.79 15.40 -13.52
C GLY A 253 -13.14 16.70 -14.23
N ALA A 254 -12.26 17.70 -14.15
CA ALA A 254 -12.20 18.75 -15.15
C ALA A 254 -12.05 18.09 -16.55
N GLU A 255 -12.94 18.46 -17.48
CA GLU A 255 -12.86 18.15 -18.91
C GLU A 255 -12.62 16.66 -19.29
N GLY A 256 -13.66 15.82 -19.15
CA GLY A 256 -13.91 14.68 -20.05
C GLY A 256 -12.92 13.50 -20.06
N GLY A 257 -11.88 13.50 -19.23
CA GLY A 257 -10.94 12.39 -19.09
C GLY A 257 -11.50 11.21 -18.31
N GLU A 258 -11.17 9.98 -18.73
CA GLU A 258 -11.50 8.77 -18.00
C GLU A 258 -10.70 8.68 -16.69
N VAL A 259 -11.37 8.40 -15.58
CA VAL A 259 -10.71 8.25 -14.28
C VAL A 259 -9.95 6.93 -14.22
N LEU A 260 -8.66 7.00 -13.89
CA LEU A 260 -7.81 5.82 -13.74
C LEU A 260 -7.29 5.72 -12.31
N TRP A 261 -7.43 4.54 -11.74
CA TRP A 261 -7.13 4.23 -10.36
C TRP A 261 -5.63 4.01 -10.17
N SER A 262 -5.08 4.54 -9.08
CA SER A 262 -3.70 4.26 -8.66
C SER A 262 -3.62 3.91 -7.18
N THR A 263 -3.11 2.72 -6.90
CA THR A 263 -3.00 2.16 -5.54
C THR A 263 -1.67 2.50 -4.87
N GLY A 264 -0.87 3.39 -5.47
CA GLY A 264 0.37 3.88 -4.87
C GLY A 264 0.17 4.82 -3.69
N ILE A 265 -1.01 5.42 -3.57
CA ILE A 265 -1.49 6.11 -2.36
C ILE A 265 -2.89 5.59 -2.07
N ALA A 266 -3.09 4.94 -0.93
CA ALA A 266 -4.40 4.43 -0.53
C ALA A 266 -4.59 4.46 0.99
N PHE A 267 -5.70 5.04 1.44
CA PHE A 267 -6.09 5.11 2.83
C PHE A 267 -7.23 4.12 3.13
N PHE A 268 -7.07 3.30 4.15
CA PHE A 268 -8.00 2.25 4.55
C PHE A 268 -8.42 2.46 6.00
N ARG A 269 -9.71 2.66 6.25
CA ARG A 269 -10.25 2.66 7.60
C ARG A 269 -10.34 1.23 8.13
N SER A 270 -9.93 1.02 9.37
CA SER A 270 -10.12 -0.24 10.08
C SER A 270 -11.60 -0.45 10.41
N THR A 271 -12.34 -1.01 9.46
CA THR A 271 -13.73 -1.42 9.62
C THR A 271 -13.92 -2.84 9.08
N PRO A 272 -14.93 -3.59 9.57
CA PRO A 272 -15.21 -4.93 9.06
C PRO A 272 -15.48 -4.97 7.54
N ALA A 273 -16.12 -3.94 6.97
CA ALA A 273 -16.40 -3.87 5.55
C ALA A 273 -15.13 -3.70 4.71
N VAL A 274 -14.26 -2.76 5.10
CA VAL A 274 -12.97 -2.52 4.44
C VAL A 274 -12.08 -3.76 4.50
N MET A 275 -11.97 -4.37 5.69
CA MET A 275 -11.21 -5.60 5.88
C MET A 275 -11.70 -6.72 4.96
N ARG A 276 -13.03 -6.92 4.87
CA ARG A 276 -13.63 -7.93 3.96
C ARG A 276 -13.33 -7.62 2.50
N CYS A 277 -13.36 -6.36 2.07
CA CYS A 277 -13.04 -6.00 0.68
C CYS A 277 -11.57 -6.23 0.36
N THR A 278 -10.65 -5.73 1.18
CA THR A 278 -9.21 -5.92 0.95
C THR A 278 -8.83 -7.40 0.98
N TYR A 279 -9.41 -8.17 1.91
CA TYR A 279 -9.24 -9.62 1.98
C TYR A 279 -9.80 -10.35 0.76
N SER A 280 -10.96 -9.94 0.27
CA SER A 280 -11.56 -10.57 -0.92
C SER A 280 -10.77 -10.22 -2.18
N LEU A 281 -10.21 -9.01 -2.27
CA LEU A 281 -9.32 -8.61 -3.36
C LEU A 281 -8.06 -9.49 -3.42
N ILE A 282 -7.40 -9.75 -2.28
CA ILE A 282 -6.20 -10.61 -2.30
C ILE A 282 -6.55 -12.05 -2.69
N LEU A 283 -7.74 -12.56 -2.29
CA LEU A 283 -8.23 -13.87 -2.74
C LEU A 283 -8.53 -13.91 -4.24
N ASP A 284 -9.15 -12.85 -4.77
CA ASP A 284 -9.40 -12.67 -6.20
C ASP A 284 -8.07 -12.68 -6.99
N MET A 285 -7.06 -11.94 -6.52
CA MET A 285 -5.73 -11.99 -7.11
C MET A 285 -5.11 -13.39 -7.07
N ALA A 286 -5.25 -14.11 -5.95
CA ALA A 286 -4.76 -15.48 -5.82
C ALA A 286 -5.49 -16.47 -6.73
N TYR A 287 -6.79 -16.26 -6.94
CA TYR A 287 -7.59 -17.04 -7.88
C TYR A 287 -7.05 -16.88 -9.32
N HIS A 288 -6.81 -15.64 -9.75
CA HIS A 288 -6.24 -15.36 -11.08
C HIS A 288 -4.76 -15.73 -11.21
N ALA A 289 -4.02 -15.80 -10.11
CA ALA A 289 -2.63 -16.27 -10.10
C ALA A 289 -2.50 -17.78 -10.34
N ASN A 290 -3.61 -18.54 -10.27
CA ASN A 290 -3.62 -19.97 -10.54
C ASN A 290 -3.65 -20.23 -12.07
N PRO A 291 -2.66 -20.96 -12.63
CA PRO A 291 -2.59 -21.24 -14.07
C PRO A 291 -3.82 -21.98 -14.60
N LYS A 292 -4.54 -22.71 -13.75
CA LYS A 292 -5.78 -23.41 -14.12
C LYS A 292 -6.95 -22.46 -14.40
N ASN A 293 -6.91 -21.25 -13.83
CA ASN A 293 -8.03 -20.31 -13.87
C ASN A 293 -7.83 -19.17 -14.87
N ASN A 294 -6.58 -18.80 -15.17
CA ASN A 294 -6.29 -17.59 -15.95
C ASN A 294 -5.59 -17.86 -17.29
N GLY A 295 -5.58 -19.11 -17.76
CA GLY A 295 -4.82 -19.50 -18.94
C GLY A 295 -3.33 -19.20 -18.79
N SER A 296 -2.63 -18.92 -19.90
CA SER A 296 -1.20 -18.59 -19.90
C SER A 296 -0.89 -17.16 -19.43
N GLN A 297 -1.82 -16.43 -18.81
CA GLN A 297 -1.51 -15.11 -18.26
C GLN A 297 -0.62 -15.24 -17.03
N GLU A 298 0.62 -14.80 -17.17
CA GLU A 298 1.65 -14.96 -16.13
C GLU A 298 1.63 -13.88 -15.03
N VAL A 299 0.83 -12.81 -15.19
CA VAL A 299 0.92 -11.61 -14.35
C VAL A 299 -0.47 -11.16 -13.87
N VAL A 300 -0.63 -11.01 -12.56
CA VAL A 300 -1.84 -10.45 -11.93
C VAL A 300 -1.46 -9.14 -11.22
N ARG A 301 -1.89 -8.01 -11.77
CA ARG A 301 -1.55 -6.67 -11.25
C ARG A 301 -2.56 -6.21 -10.23
N GLU A 302 -2.07 -5.81 -9.06
CA GLU A 302 -2.92 -5.37 -7.95
C GLU A 302 -3.78 -4.16 -8.33
N GLN A 303 -3.22 -3.12 -8.95
CA GLN A 303 -3.98 -1.94 -9.36
C GLN A 303 -5.13 -2.24 -10.35
N GLU A 304 -4.90 -3.14 -11.31
CA GLU A 304 -5.93 -3.57 -12.27
C GLU A 304 -7.05 -4.35 -11.57
N ARG A 305 -6.69 -5.28 -10.68
CA ARG A 305 -7.67 -6.04 -9.89
C ARG A 305 -8.41 -5.14 -8.91
N PHE A 306 -7.74 -4.17 -8.30
CA PHE A 306 -8.35 -3.17 -7.43
C PHE A 306 -9.43 -2.38 -8.20
N ALA A 307 -9.08 -1.83 -9.36
CA ALA A 307 -9.99 -1.04 -10.19
C ALA A 307 -11.23 -1.83 -10.64
N ALA A 308 -11.07 -3.14 -10.89
CA ALA A 308 -12.16 -4.03 -11.27
C ALA A 308 -13.05 -4.45 -10.08
N PHE A 309 -12.44 -4.78 -8.93
CA PHE A 309 -13.11 -5.47 -7.83
C PHE A 309 -13.65 -4.51 -6.75
N MET A 310 -12.87 -3.50 -6.36
CA MET A 310 -13.15 -2.69 -5.18
C MET A 310 -14.43 -1.86 -5.27
N PRO A 311 -14.79 -1.24 -6.41
CA PRO A 311 -16.07 -0.52 -6.53
C PRO A 311 -17.30 -1.39 -6.25
N MET A 312 -17.28 -2.64 -6.74
CA MET A 312 -18.34 -3.62 -6.50
C MET A 312 -18.39 -4.02 -5.04
N CYS A 313 -17.25 -4.43 -4.46
CA CYS A 313 -17.22 -4.85 -3.05
C CYS A 313 -17.65 -3.73 -2.10
N ALA A 314 -17.14 -2.51 -2.33
CA ALA A 314 -17.47 -1.35 -1.52
C ALA A 314 -18.98 -1.07 -1.50
N GLY A 315 -19.61 -1.14 -2.69
CA GLY A 315 -21.06 -1.09 -2.83
C GLY A 315 -21.81 -2.13 -2.05
N THR A 316 -21.47 -3.40 -2.29
CA THR A 316 -22.13 -4.55 -1.67
C THR A 316 -22.04 -4.53 -0.14
N LEU A 317 -20.94 -4.04 0.42
CA LEU A 317 -20.75 -3.95 1.86
C LEU A 317 -21.14 -2.58 2.47
N GLY A 318 -21.69 -1.68 1.67
CA GLY A 318 -22.12 -0.35 2.12
C GLY A 318 -20.98 0.52 2.65
N THR A 319 -19.75 0.32 2.17
CA THR A 319 -18.60 1.15 2.51
C THR A 319 -18.30 2.13 1.38
N GLU A 320 -18.05 3.38 1.73
CA GLU A 320 -17.75 4.40 0.73
C GLU A 320 -16.30 4.25 0.22
N LEU A 321 -16.17 4.15 -1.10
CA LEU A 321 -14.91 4.20 -1.84
C LEU A 321 -14.80 5.56 -2.54
N ARG A 322 -13.75 6.32 -2.22
CA ARG A 322 -13.57 7.68 -2.71
C ARG A 322 -12.23 7.82 -3.44
N LEU A 323 -12.21 8.64 -4.47
CA LEU A 323 -10.97 9.05 -5.14
C LEU A 323 -10.35 10.19 -4.35
N LEU A 324 -9.04 10.17 -4.20
CA LEU A 324 -8.30 11.31 -3.66
C LEU A 324 -8.30 12.45 -4.68
N ASP A 325 -8.38 13.69 -4.19
CA ASP A 325 -8.29 14.88 -5.04
C ASP A 325 -6.94 14.90 -5.75
N ALA A 326 -6.94 14.86 -7.08
CA ALA A 326 -5.73 14.84 -7.89
C ALA A 326 -4.85 16.09 -7.73
N ALA A 327 -5.40 17.22 -7.25
CA ALA A 327 -4.61 18.40 -6.93
C ALA A 327 -3.83 18.24 -5.62
N ALA A 328 -4.43 17.61 -4.61
CA ALA A 328 -3.81 17.35 -3.31
C ALA A 328 -2.94 16.08 -3.29
N PHE A 329 -3.28 15.10 -4.12
CA PHE A 329 -2.61 13.80 -4.22
C PHE A 329 -2.21 13.46 -5.67
N PRO A 330 -1.43 14.31 -6.36
CA PRO A 330 -1.09 14.06 -7.75
C PRO A 330 -0.20 12.82 -7.92
N THR A 331 -0.51 12.04 -8.97
CA THR A 331 0.38 10.99 -9.49
C THR A 331 0.98 11.44 -10.82
N THR A 332 2.30 11.46 -10.94
CA THR A 332 2.98 12.16 -12.04
C THR A 332 3.19 11.32 -13.29
N CYS A 333 3.25 9.99 -13.18
CA CYS A 333 3.57 9.10 -14.29
C CYS A 333 4.83 9.49 -15.08
N GLY A 334 5.89 9.93 -14.38
CA GLY A 334 7.15 10.37 -14.95
C GLY A 334 7.14 11.80 -15.48
N ALA A 335 5.99 12.50 -15.43
CA ALA A 335 5.92 13.91 -15.78
C ALA A 335 6.56 14.78 -14.69
N ALA A 336 7.09 15.93 -15.10
CA ALA A 336 7.51 16.97 -14.17
C ALA A 336 6.29 17.59 -13.46
N VAL A 337 6.47 17.99 -12.20
CA VAL A 337 5.42 18.68 -11.43
C VAL A 337 5.69 20.19 -11.50
N SER A 338 4.72 20.93 -12.04
CA SER A 338 4.79 22.41 -12.02
C SER A 338 4.86 22.96 -10.59
N GLU A 339 5.44 24.14 -10.42
CA GLU A 339 5.52 24.80 -9.12
C GLU A 339 4.12 25.05 -8.52
N GLU A 340 3.15 25.43 -9.35
CA GLU A 340 1.76 25.64 -8.95
C GLU A 340 1.08 24.36 -8.47
N ALA A 341 1.33 23.23 -9.14
CA ALA A 341 0.81 21.93 -8.69
C ALA A 341 1.49 21.50 -7.38
N ARG A 342 2.80 21.70 -7.25
CA ARG A 342 3.55 21.40 -6.02
C ARG A 342 3.03 22.18 -4.82
N LYS A 343 2.66 23.46 -4.99
CA LYS A 343 2.08 24.32 -3.94
C LYS A 343 0.70 23.87 -3.44
N LYS A 344 -0.01 23.03 -4.19
CA LYS A 344 -1.34 22.51 -3.82
C LYS A 344 -1.31 21.07 -3.33
N ALA A 345 -0.20 20.38 -3.59
CA ALA A 345 -0.05 18.97 -3.29
C ALA A 345 0.29 18.77 -1.81
N LEU A 346 -0.43 17.85 -1.16
CA LEU A 346 -0.09 17.34 0.17
C LEU A 346 0.90 16.18 0.04
N VAL A 347 0.66 15.30 -0.95
CA VAL A 347 1.44 14.09 -1.19
C VAL A 347 1.59 13.88 -2.69
N ILE A 348 2.81 13.61 -3.17
CA ILE A 348 3.08 13.37 -4.60
C ILE A 348 3.52 11.93 -4.78
N HIS A 349 2.87 11.21 -5.70
CA HIS A 349 3.30 9.88 -6.15
C HIS A 349 4.06 10.01 -7.48
N ALA A 350 5.38 9.81 -7.44
CA ALA A 350 6.25 9.91 -8.61
C ALA A 350 6.27 8.60 -9.44
N SER A 351 5.08 8.07 -9.71
CA SER A 351 4.91 6.84 -10.49
C SER A 351 5.59 6.97 -11.85
N HIS A 352 5.87 5.86 -12.51
CA HIS A 352 6.42 5.85 -13.86
C HIS A 352 5.66 4.87 -14.77
N PRO A 353 5.68 5.10 -16.09
CA PRO A 353 5.07 4.18 -17.04
C PRO A 353 5.69 2.78 -16.94
N PRO A 354 4.95 1.73 -17.35
CA PRO A 354 5.50 0.38 -17.42
C PRO A 354 6.83 0.34 -18.19
N GLY A 355 7.82 -0.37 -17.64
CA GLY A 355 9.17 -0.49 -18.21
C GLY A 355 10.23 0.42 -17.58
N ALA A 356 9.83 1.43 -16.81
CA ALA A 356 10.76 2.23 -16.02
C ALA A 356 11.22 1.50 -14.76
N GLY A 357 12.47 1.76 -14.35
CA GLY A 357 13.02 1.28 -13.07
C GLY A 357 12.64 2.16 -11.88
N LEU A 358 12.87 1.66 -10.67
CA LEU A 358 12.77 2.39 -9.41
C LEU A 358 13.90 3.44 -9.29
N ARG A 359 15.11 3.13 -9.75
CA ARG A 359 16.26 4.07 -9.66
C ARG A 359 16.01 5.36 -10.42
N GLU A 360 15.31 5.27 -11.54
CA GLU A 360 14.99 6.39 -12.43
C GLU A 360 14.09 7.44 -11.74
N ARG A 361 13.42 7.08 -10.63
CA ARG A 361 12.49 7.95 -9.89
C ARG A 361 13.18 8.86 -8.87
N ALA A 362 14.34 8.46 -8.37
CA ALA A 362 15.00 9.15 -7.26
C ALA A 362 15.37 10.61 -7.58
N PRO A 363 15.91 10.97 -8.77
CA PRO A 363 16.22 12.37 -9.08
C PRO A 363 14.99 13.28 -9.03
N LEU A 364 13.84 12.82 -9.55
CA LEU A 364 12.59 13.58 -9.50
C LEU A 364 12.14 13.79 -8.05
N LEU A 365 12.19 12.75 -7.21
CA LEU A 365 11.80 12.86 -5.80
C LEU A 365 12.71 13.82 -5.01
N MET A 366 14.03 13.78 -5.26
CA MET A 366 14.98 14.71 -4.64
C MET A 366 14.73 16.16 -5.05
N ASP A 367 14.50 16.41 -6.34
CA ASP A 367 14.16 17.74 -6.86
C ASP A 367 12.86 18.29 -6.24
N LEU A 368 11.84 17.42 -6.12
CA LEU A 368 10.57 17.75 -5.47
C LEU A 368 10.70 18.00 -3.96
N LEU A 369 11.82 17.63 -3.32
CA LEU A 369 12.13 17.99 -1.93
C LEU A 369 13.20 19.08 -1.81
N GLY A 370 13.75 19.56 -2.93
CA GLY A 370 14.86 20.52 -2.95
C GLY A 370 16.15 19.97 -2.34
N ILE A 371 16.34 18.64 -2.36
CA ILE A 371 17.55 17.98 -1.88
C ILE A 371 18.59 18.05 -3.01
N LYS A 372 19.76 18.61 -2.74
CA LYS A 372 20.85 18.63 -3.74
C LYS A 372 21.46 17.24 -3.86
N HIS A 373 21.81 16.84 -5.07
CA HIS A 373 22.37 15.53 -5.37
C HIS A 373 23.67 15.20 -4.59
N ASP A 374 24.41 16.22 -4.17
CA ASP A 374 25.70 16.03 -3.49
C ASP A 374 25.56 15.72 -1.98
N ASP A 375 24.38 15.93 -1.39
CA ASP A 375 24.23 15.98 0.08
C ASP A 375 23.88 14.62 0.74
N HIS A 376 23.43 13.60 -0.02
CA HIS A 376 22.77 12.44 0.62
C HIS A 376 23.11 11.03 0.10
N PHE A 377 23.99 10.90 -0.90
CA PHE A 377 24.33 9.59 -1.45
C PHE A 377 25.83 9.44 -1.69
N GLU A 378 26.61 9.40 -0.60
CA GLU A 378 27.73 8.45 -0.56
C GLU A 378 27.11 7.05 -0.57
N ALA A 379 26.64 6.62 -1.74
CA ALA A 379 26.31 5.24 -1.96
C ALA A 379 27.51 4.44 -1.48
N ALA A 380 27.28 3.48 -0.59
CA ALA A 380 28.25 2.47 -0.29
C ALA A 380 28.51 1.67 -1.56
N GLU A 381 29.31 2.22 -2.48
CA GLU A 381 30.05 1.49 -3.50
C GLU A 381 31.11 0.68 -2.77
N GLY A 382 30.66 -0.26 -1.93
CA GLY A 382 31.49 -1.35 -1.47
C GLY A 382 31.75 -2.22 -2.69
N GLU A 383 33.01 -2.29 -3.08
CA GLU A 383 33.58 -3.12 -4.14
C GLU A 383 32.94 -4.52 -4.21
N GLY A 384 31.87 -4.65 -4.98
CA GLY A 384 31.35 -5.94 -5.40
C GLY A 384 32.25 -6.49 -6.50
N LYS A 385 33.35 -7.15 -6.11
CA LYS A 385 34.02 -8.09 -7.02
C LYS A 385 32.99 -9.19 -7.36
N GLU A 386 32.46 -9.15 -8.58
CA GLU A 386 31.83 -10.30 -9.21
C GLU A 386 32.88 -11.43 -9.26
N GLU A 387 32.74 -12.43 -8.39
CA GLU A 387 33.29 -13.75 -8.67
C GLU A 387 32.36 -14.43 -9.69
N ALA A 388 32.96 -14.71 -10.85
CA ALA A 388 32.34 -15.33 -12.03
C ALA A 388 32.08 -16.83 -11.85
#